data_AF-A0ABD0KNP6-F1
#
_entry.id   AF-A0ABD0KNP6-F1
#
_cell.length_a   1.000
_cell.length_b   1.000
_cell.length_c   1.000
_cell.angle_alpha   90.00
_cell.angle_beta   90.00
_cell.angle_gamma   90.00
#
_symmetry.space_group_name_H-M   'P 1'
#
loop_
_entity.id
_entity.type
_entity.pdbx_description
1 polymer ?
#
loop_
_entity_poly.entity_id
_entity_poly.type
_entity_poly.pdbx_seq_one_letter_code
_entity_poly.pdbx_strand_id
1 'polypeptide(L)'
;MTWRTRHDTSLVTRRRSWSQSSTAWPRNIPSQRPWMTVSWPLRTVLKNGHELGIDTSKVGVAGYSAGGNLAAVVSLRLQEPEFQTLPKLRYQVLLMASLQKVDLNLPSTANEVFYGGLMSRQGSADFALSYAGLDLSPDTVQQVARNQHVLPETKARLAKYVHRNLVKEELERTSKTLKIEQEVQPAETQTAANRSLAALAEPIFLHPLFSPLLAEESSLQRLPRTMVVSARYDIVRDDSLLFVRRLRAARVPVTSLLLETAHHISLTFFTPEPGSEVAKEAYRKVFDFMKQAVNS
;
A
#
# COMPACT_ATOMS: atom_id res chain seq x y z
N MET A 1 60.52 3.00 -5.30
CA MET A 1 60.16 3.00 -3.86
C MET A 1 58.68 2.66 -3.76
N THR A 2 58.38 1.37 -3.56
CA THR A 2 57.02 0.81 -3.54
C THR A 2 56.51 0.77 -2.11
N TRP A 3 55.55 1.64 -1.78
CA TRP A 3 54.86 1.59 -0.48
C TRP A 3 53.63 0.67 -0.59
N ARG A 4 53.75 -0.54 0.00
CA ARG A 4 52.63 -1.43 0.27
C ARG A 4 51.95 -0.98 1.56
N THR A 5 50.68 -0.57 1.48
CA THR A 5 49.82 -0.42 2.66
C THR A 5 49.33 -1.81 3.11
N ARG A 6 49.77 -2.25 4.30
CA ARG A 6 49.20 -3.41 4.99
C ARG A 6 47.81 -3.04 5.50
N HIS A 7 46.77 -3.69 5.00
CA HIS A 7 45.47 -3.70 5.66
C HIS A 7 45.51 -4.74 6.78
N ASP A 8 45.41 -4.28 8.02
CA ASP A 8 45.18 -5.12 9.19
C ASP A 8 43.72 -5.57 9.20
N THR A 9 43.48 -6.84 8.93
CA THR A 9 42.16 -7.48 8.86
C THR A 9 41.72 -8.11 10.18
N SER A 10 42.30 -7.73 11.32
CA SER A 10 42.09 -8.43 12.60
C SER A 10 40.79 -8.12 13.37
N LEU A 11 39.81 -7.41 12.79
CA LEU A 11 38.53 -7.10 13.46
C LEU A 11 37.32 -7.96 13.03
N VAL A 12 37.51 -9.04 12.26
CA VAL A 12 36.40 -9.93 11.84
C VAL A 12 36.63 -11.38 12.25
N THR A 13 36.91 -11.66 13.52
CA THR A 13 36.79 -13.01 14.09
C THR A 13 36.54 -12.99 15.60
N ARG A 14 35.41 -12.43 16.02
CA ARG A 14 34.76 -12.89 17.27
C ARG A 14 33.34 -13.32 16.95
N ARG A 15 33.20 -14.56 16.45
CA ARG A 15 31.94 -15.30 16.56
C ARG A 15 31.68 -15.47 18.06
N ARG A 16 30.83 -14.62 18.63
CA ARG A 16 30.14 -14.98 19.87
C ARG A 16 29.29 -16.20 19.51
N SER A 17 29.64 -17.34 20.09
CA SER A 17 28.78 -18.51 20.11
C SER A 17 27.48 -18.08 20.80
N TRP A 18 26.42 -17.95 20.03
CA TRP A 18 25.08 -17.91 20.60
C TRP A 18 24.85 -19.27 21.25
N SER A 19 25.00 -19.34 22.57
CA SER A 19 24.51 -20.48 23.34
C SER A 19 23.03 -20.65 23.00
N GLN A 20 22.61 -21.88 22.75
CA GLN A 20 21.23 -22.26 22.51
C GLN A 20 20.36 -21.85 23.72
N SER A 21 19.90 -20.61 23.75
CA SER A 21 18.75 -20.19 24.53
C SER A 21 17.52 -20.31 23.65
N SER A 22 16.42 -20.76 24.24
CA SER A 22 15.21 -21.33 23.65
C SER A 22 14.33 -20.41 22.76
N THR A 23 14.88 -19.35 22.16
CA THR A 23 14.15 -18.44 21.25
C THR A 23 14.29 -18.89 19.80
N ALA A 24 13.79 -20.08 19.47
CA ALA A 24 13.67 -20.49 18.08
C ALA A 24 12.45 -19.77 17.46
N TRP A 25 12.69 -18.92 16.45
CA TRP A 25 11.63 -18.42 15.57
C TRP A 25 10.77 -19.59 15.10
N PRO A 26 9.43 -19.48 15.06
CA PRO A 26 8.61 -20.64 14.75
C PRO A 26 8.90 -21.09 13.31
N ARG A 27 9.33 -22.36 13.16
CA ARG A 27 9.78 -22.94 11.88
C ARG A 27 8.64 -23.27 10.91
N ASN A 28 7.39 -23.17 11.36
CA ASN A 28 6.20 -23.55 10.59
C ASN A 28 5.38 -22.30 10.23
N ILE A 29 5.74 -21.65 9.13
CA ILE A 29 4.80 -20.78 8.40
C ILE A 29 3.72 -21.71 7.82
N PRO A 30 2.42 -21.52 8.12
CA PRO A 30 1.38 -22.41 7.62
C PRO A 30 1.26 -22.34 6.09
N SER A 31 1.95 -23.25 5.36
CA SER A 31 1.94 -23.30 3.89
C SER A 31 0.56 -23.60 3.31
N GLN A 32 -0.35 -24.18 4.10
CA GLN A 32 -1.72 -24.52 3.69
C GLN A 32 -2.73 -23.36 3.80
N ARG A 33 -2.29 -22.19 4.30
CA ARG A 33 -3.12 -20.98 4.40
C ARG A 33 -2.28 -19.79 3.89
N PRO A 34 -2.08 -19.65 2.57
CA PRO A 34 -1.19 -18.64 2.00
C PRO A 34 -1.54 -17.21 2.43
N TRP A 35 -2.80 -16.97 2.78
CA TRP A 35 -3.31 -15.70 3.29
C TRP A 35 -2.90 -15.38 4.74
N MET A 36 -2.53 -16.38 5.55
CA MET A 36 -1.98 -16.16 6.91
C MET A 36 -0.54 -15.65 6.86
N THR A 37 0.21 -15.94 5.79
CA THR A 37 1.62 -15.54 5.65
C THR A 37 1.80 -14.03 5.83
N VAL A 38 0.84 -13.23 5.36
CA VAL A 38 0.89 -11.76 5.42
C VAL A 38 0.68 -11.22 6.85
N SER A 39 -0.16 -11.85 7.67
CA SER A 39 -0.45 -11.41 9.04
C SER A 39 0.37 -12.14 10.11
N TRP A 40 1.04 -13.23 9.76
CA TRP A 40 1.76 -14.09 10.69
C TRP A 40 2.94 -13.41 11.41
N PRO A 41 3.81 -12.63 10.74
CA PRO A 41 4.89 -11.92 11.44
C PRO A 41 4.34 -10.96 12.50
N LEU A 42 3.27 -10.22 12.18
CA LEU A 42 2.65 -9.31 13.11
C LEU A 42 1.97 -10.05 14.27
N ARG A 43 1.28 -11.15 14.00
CA ARG A 43 0.71 -12.00 15.05
C ARG A 43 1.79 -12.48 16.02
N THR A 44 2.95 -12.89 15.50
CA THR A 44 4.09 -13.32 16.33
C THR A 44 4.60 -12.17 17.20
N VAL A 45 4.75 -10.96 16.65
CA VAL A 45 5.12 -9.76 17.42
C VAL A 45 4.08 -9.43 18.49
N LEU A 46 2.79 -9.41 18.15
CA LEU A 46 1.72 -9.07 19.08
C LEU A 46 1.58 -10.09 20.22
N LYS A 47 1.86 -11.37 19.95
CA LYS A 47 1.75 -12.44 20.94
C LYS A 47 3.01 -12.58 21.81
N ASN A 48 4.19 -12.55 21.20
CA ASN A 48 5.45 -12.93 21.85
C ASN A 48 6.45 -11.75 21.96
N GLY A 49 6.10 -10.55 21.49
CA GLY A 49 7.03 -9.42 21.42
C GLY A 49 7.62 -9.01 22.78
N HIS A 50 6.92 -9.31 23.88
CA HIS A 50 7.42 -9.08 25.23
C HIS A 50 8.73 -9.85 25.52
N GLU A 51 8.93 -11.03 24.92
CA GLU A 51 10.19 -11.80 25.00
C GLU A 51 11.36 -11.08 24.33
N LEU A 52 11.08 -10.16 23.40
CA LEU A 52 12.04 -9.33 22.68
C LEU A 52 12.15 -7.91 23.25
N GLY A 53 11.51 -7.63 24.40
CA GLY A 53 11.45 -6.30 25.00
C GLY A 53 10.55 -5.31 24.23
N ILE A 54 9.66 -5.80 23.36
CA ILE A 54 8.69 -4.98 22.62
C ILE A 54 7.44 -4.79 23.49
N ASP A 55 7.05 -3.53 23.71
CA ASP A 55 5.75 -3.20 24.29
C ASP A 55 4.64 -3.46 23.25
N THR A 56 3.95 -4.58 23.38
CA THR A 56 2.92 -5.02 22.43
C THR A 56 1.67 -4.14 22.44
N SER A 57 1.51 -3.27 23.44
CA SER A 57 0.45 -2.25 23.46
C SER A 57 0.73 -1.05 22.54
N LYS A 58 1.98 -0.92 22.04
CA LYS A 58 2.45 0.22 21.22
C LYS A 58 2.78 -0.16 19.78
N VAL A 59 2.18 -1.23 19.26
CA VAL A 59 2.46 -1.74 17.92
C VAL A 59 1.56 -1.07 16.88
N GLY A 60 2.14 -0.75 15.73
CA GLY A 60 1.41 -0.33 14.53
C GLY A 60 2.02 -0.98 13.29
N VAL A 61 1.39 -0.76 12.14
CA VAL A 61 1.88 -1.27 10.85
C VAL A 61 2.16 -0.13 9.88
N ALA A 62 3.12 -0.29 9.01
CA ALA A 62 3.41 0.68 7.97
C ALA A 62 3.90 -0.04 6.71
N GLY A 63 3.67 0.57 5.56
CA GLY A 63 4.20 0.05 4.32
C GLY A 63 4.10 1.02 3.16
N TYR A 64 4.94 0.78 2.16
CA TYR A 64 5.05 1.57 0.94
C TYR A 64 4.50 0.80 -0.25
N SER A 65 3.67 1.43 -1.08
CA SER A 65 3.12 0.85 -2.31
C SER A 65 2.38 -0.47 -2.05
N ALA A 66 2.85 -1.59 -2.61
CA ALA A 66 2.36 -2.93 -2.30
C ALA A 66 2.47 -3.27 -0.80
N GLY A 67 3.53 -2.83 -0.12
CA GLY A 67 3.64 -2.96 1.33
C GLY A 67 2.58 -2.14 2.07
N GLY A 68 2.15 -1.01 1.52
CA GLY A 68 1.03 -0.22 2.05
C GLY A 68 -0.31 -0.94 1.87
N ASN A 69 -0.51 -1.60 0.72
CA ASN A 69 -1.62 -2.54 0.52
C ASN A 69 -1.62 -3.61 1.63
N LEU A 70 -0.49 -4.28 1.83
CA LEU A 70 -0.35 -5.31 2.88
C LEU A 70 -0.61 -4.76 4.28
N ALA A 71 -0.15 -3.55 4.61
CA ALA A 71 -0.43 -2.93 5.90
C ALA A 71 -1.94 -2.72 6.14
N ALA A 72 -2.68 -2.29 5.11
CA ALA A 72 -4.14 -2.18 5.17
C ALA A 72 -4.81 -3.56 5.27
N VAL A 73 -4.37 -4.54 4.48
CA VAL A 73 -4.86 -5.93 4.52
C VAL A 73 -4.67 -6.54 5.91
N VAL A 74 -3.48 -6.41 6.50
CA VAL A 74 -3.19 -6.90 7.84
C VAL A 74 -4.11 -6.24 8.87
N SER A 75 -4.34 -4.94 8.77
CA SER A 75 -5.25 -4.21 9.66
C SER A 75 -6.71 -4.68 9.54
N LEU A 76 -7.16 -5.07 8.33
CA LEU A 76 -8.46 -5.69 8.11
C LEU A 76 -8.53 -7.11 8.70
N ARG A 77 -7.47 -7.90 8.50
CA ARG A 77 -7.39 -9.29 8.97
C ARG A 77 -7.35 -9.43 10.49
N LEU A 78 -6.70 -8.52 11.20
CA LEU A 78 -6.66 -8.54 12.67
C LEU A 78 -8.04 -8.43 13.34
N GLN A 79 -9.08 -8.19 12.55
CA GLN A 79 -10.46 -8.16 12.99
C GLN A 79 -11.14 -9.55 12.96
N GLU A 80 -10.51 -10.54 12.32
CA GLU A 80 -10.98 -11.93 12.28
C GLU A 80 -10.92 -12.56 13.68
N PRO A 81 -11.84 -13.50 14.02
CA PRO A 81 -11.96 -14.07 15.36
C PRO A 81 -10.64 -14.60 15.96
N GLU A 82 -9.78 -15.18 15.13
CA GLU A 82 -8.51 -15.76 15.55
C GLU A 82 -7.46 -14.74 16.03
N PHE A 83 -7.64 -13.44 15.77
CA PHE A 83 -6.75 -12.36 16.22
C PHE A 83 -7.38 -11.49 17.31
N GLN A 84 -8.66 -11.70 17.67
CA GLN A 84 -9.38 -10.81 18.61
C GLN A 84 -8.80 -10.79 20.03
N THR A 85 -8.02 -11.80 20.41
CA THR A 85 -7.33 -11.86 21.71
C THR A 85 -5.98 -11.14 21.72
N LEU A 86 -5.51 -10.68 20.57
CA LEU A 86 -4.25 -9.95 20.45
C LEU A 86 -4.44 -8.46 20.77
N PRO A 87 -3.38 -7.76 21.25
CA PRO A 87 -3.41 -6.32 21.38
C PRO A 87 -3.80 -5.62 20.07
N LYS A 88 -4.61 -4.56 20.17
CA LYS A 88 -5.01 -3.75 19.02
C LYS A 88 -3.84 -2.92 18.51
N LEU A 89 -3.81 -2.70 17.20
CA LEU A 89 -2.87 -1.75 16.60
C LEU A 89 -3.18 -0.31 17.03
N ARG A 90 -2.13 0.44 17.35
CA ARG A 90 -2.21 1.88 17.63
C ARG A 90 -2.37 2.71 16.38
N TYR A 91 -1.76 2.27 15.28
CA TYR A 91 -1.79 2.98 14.02
C TYR A 91 -1.56 2.08 12.81
N GLN A 92 -1.94 2.59 11.63
CA GLN A 92 -1.41 2.17 10.34
C GLN A 92 -0.90 3.36 9.52
N VAL A 93 0.21 3.20 8.80
CA VAL A 93 0.75 4.21 7.87
C VAL A 93 0.82 3.64 6.46
N LEU A 94 0.09 4.26 5.54
CA LEU A 94 -0.04 3.82 4.16
C LEU A 94 0.70 4.83 3.27
N LEU A 95 1.93 4.49 2.90
CA LEU A 95 2.75 5.33 2.02
C LEU A 95 2.44 4.93 0.58
N MET A 96 1.75 5.81 -0.14
CA MET A 96 1.39 5.68 -1.56
C MET A 96 0.91 4.28 -1.93
N ALA A 97 -0.08 3.82 -1.15
CA ALA A 97 -0.54 2.45 -1.20
C ALA A 97 -1.43 2.20 -2.43
N SER A 98 -1.23 1.05 -3.07
CA SER A 98 -2.17 0.51 -4.06
C SER A 98 -3.37 -0.11 -3.32
N LEU A 99 -4.57 0.45 -3.47
CA LEU A 99 -5.73 0.10 -2.63
C LEU A 99 -6.95 -0.40 -3.44
N GLN A 100 -6.94 -0.25 -4.76
CA GLN A 100 -7.97 -0.83 -5.64
C GLN A 100 -7.43 -1.30 -7.00
N LYS A 101 -8.16 -2.20 -7.66
CA LYS A 101 -8.01 -2.57 -9.09
C LYS A 101 -9.33 -2.60 -9.86
N VAL A 102 -10.32 -1.83 -9.42
CA VAL A 102 -11.60 -1.65 -10.11
C VAL A 102 -11.43 -0.82 -11.38
N ASP A 103 -10.76 0.33 -11.25
CA ASP A 103 -10.55 1.28 -12.33
C ASP A 103 -9.09 1.74 -12.32
N LEU A 104 -8.32 1.33 -13.33
CA LEU A 104 -6.93 1.74 -13.52
C LEU A 104 -6.79 3.00 -14.39
N ASN A 105 -7.91 3.64 -14.76
CA ASN A 105 -7.97 4.85 -15.60
C ASN A 105 -8.56 6.03 -14.81
N LEU A 106 -8.30 6.09 -13.50
CA LEU A 106 -8.63 7.25 -12.67
C LEU A 106 -7.78 8.48 -13.07
N PRO A 107 -8.21 9.73 -12.77
CA PRO A 107 -7.55 10.95 -13.24
C PRO A 107 -6.03 11.03 -13.05
N SER A 108 -5.48 10.49 -11.97
CA SER A 108 -4.04 10.43 -11.68
C SER A 108 -3.22 9.67 -12.71
N THR A 109 -3.85 8.81 -13.51
CA THR A 109 -3.19 8.09 -14.61
C THR A 109 -2.79 9.01 -15.77
N ALA A 110 -3.39 10.19 -15.87
CA ALA A 110 -2.94 11.27 -16.77
C ALA A 110 -1.47 11.65 -16.55
N ASN A 111 -0.99 11.48 -15.31
CA ASN A 111 0.37 11.84 -14.95
C ASN A 111 1.41 10.85 -15.51
N GLU A 112 0.99 9.80 -16.23
CA GLU A 112 1.86 8.78 -16.85
C GLU A 112 3.07 9.39 -17.61
N VAL A 113 2.90 10.60 -18.14
CA VAL A 113 3.95 11.35 -18.86
C VAL A 113 5.07 11.87 -17.94
N PHE A 114 4.79 12.16 -16.66
CA PHE A 114 5.77 12.67 -15.71
C PHE A 114 6.75 11.60 -15.18
N TYR A 115 6.49 10.31 -15.43
CA TYR A 115 7.29 9.21 -14.86
C TYR A 115 8.49 8.78 -15.69
N GLY A 116 8.71 9.33 -16.89
CA GLY A 116 9.79 8.87 -17.78
C GLY A 116 9.79 7.35 -18.03
N GLY A 117 8.65 6.67 -17.84
CA GLY A 117 8.52 5.21 -17.96
C GLY A 117 8.60 4.40 -16.65
N LEU A 118 8.82 5.01 -15.48
CA LEU A 118 8.96 4.26 -14.21
C LEU A 118 7.65 3.61 -13.73
N MET A 119 6.51 4.26 -13.94
CA MET A 119 5.17 3.68 -13.70
C MET A 119 4.20 4.16 -14.78
N SER A 120 3.68 3.19 -15.53
CA SER A 120 2.74 3.38 -16.65
C SER A 120 1.43 2.66 -16.35
N ARG A 121 0.35 2.92 -17.10
CA ARG A 121 -0.88 2.11 -17.01
C ARG A 121 -0.60 0.64 -17.32
N GLN A 122 0.28 0.40 -18.30
CA GLN A 122 0.75 -0.94 -18.63
C GLN A 122 1.57 -1.56 -17.49
N GLY A 123 2.47 -0.82 -16.86
CA GLY A 123 3.24 -1.29 -15.70
C GLY A 123 2.37 -1.52 -14.47
N SER A 124 1.33 -0.71 -14.25
CA SER A 124 0.35 -0.94 -13.19
C SER A 124 -0.51 -2.18 -13.45
N ALA A 125 -0.82 -2.47 -14.72
CA ALA A 125 -1.53 -3.69 -15.11
C ALA A 125 -0.66 -4.93 -14.92
N ASP A 126 0.58 -4.90 -15.39
CA ASP A 126 1.60 -5.95 -15.20
C ASP A 126 1.80 -6.24 -13.71
N PHE A 127 2.02 -5.20 -12.90
CA PHE A 127 2.11 -5.35 -11.46
C PHE A 127 0.85 -5.97 -10.84
N ALA A 128 -0.34 -5.52 -11.22
CA ALA A 128 -1.59 -6.04 -10.66
C ALA A 128 -1.81 -7.53 -10.98
N LEU A 129 -1.50 -7.94 -12.22
CA LEU A 129 -1.58 -9.32 -12.66
C LEU A 129 -0.54 -10.20 -11.95
N SER A 130 0.70 -9.73 -11.87
CA SER A 130 1.80 -10.43 -11.18
C SER A 130 1.47 -10.61 -9.69
N TYR A 131 0.99 -9.54 -9.05
CA TYR A 131 0.60 -9.54 -7.65
C TYR A 131 -0.60 -10.45 -7.36
N ALA A 132 -1.47 -10.69 -8.35
CA ALA A 132 -2.57 -11.64 -8.26
C ALA A 132 -2.20 -13.08 -8.67
N GLY A 133 -1.00 -13.31 -9.21
CA GLY A 133 -0.61 -14.60 -9.79
C GLY A 133 -1.41 -14.97 -11.04
N LEU A 134 -1.85 -13.97 -11.80
CA LEU A 134 -2.58 -14.13 -13.06
C LEU A 134 -1.64 -14.12 -14.27
N ASP A 135 -2.19 -14.46 -15.44
CA ASP A 135 -1.46 -14.46 -16.71
C ASP A 135 -0.81 -13.10 -17.02
N LEU A 136 0.45 -13.14 -17.43
CA LEU A 136 1.28 -12.00 -17.77
C LEU A 136 1.56 -11.90 -19.28
N SER A 137 0.76 -12.58 -20.11
CA SER A 137 0.88 -12.42 -21.56
C SER A 137 0.69 -10.95 -21.96
N PRO A 138 1.41 -10.46 -22.99
CA PRO A 138 1.30 -9.08 -23.45
C PRO A 138 -0.15 -8.65 -23.73
N ASP A 139 -0.97 -9.56 -24.26
CA ASP A 139 -2.38 -9.33 -24.54
C ASP A 139 -3.19 -9.12 -23.25
N THR A 140 -3.03 -9.98 -22.25
CA THR A 140 -3.71 -9.84 -20.95
C THR A 140 -3.31 -8.54 -20.26
N VAL A 141 -2.02 -8.22 -20.22
CA VAL A 141 -1.51 -6.96 -19.65
C VAL A 141 -2.11 -5.75 -20.38
N GLN A 142 -2.15 -5.77 -21.71
CA GLN A 142 -2.74 -4.68 -22.50
C GLN A 142 -4.25 -4.53 -22.24
N GLN A 143 -4.99 -5.64 -22.11
CA GLN A 143 -6.42 -5.61 -21.81
C GLN A 143 -6.71 -5.04 -20.42
N VAL A 144 -5.94 -5.41 -19.40
CA VAL A 144 -6.04 -4.83 -18.05
C VAL A 144 -5.67 -3.34 -18.07
N ALA A 145 -4.61 -2.94 -18.77
CA ALA A 145 -4.23 -1.53 -18.92
C ALA A 145 -5.33 -0.70 -19.62
N ARG A 146 -6.08 -1.32 -20.53
CA ARG A 146 -7.30 -0.76 -21.16
C ARG A 146 -8.55 -0.88 -20.30
N ASN A 147 -8.44 -1.31 -19.05
CA ASN A 147 -9.54 -1.41 -18.09
C ASN A 147 -10.66 -2.40 -18.45
N GLN A 148 -10.32 -3.46 -19.20
CA GLN A 148 -11.28 -4.45 -19.70
C GLN A 148 -11.50 -5.62 -18.74
N HIS A 149 -10.86 -5.62 -17.57
CA HIS A 149 -10.84 -6.72 -16.60
C HIS A 149 -11.95 -6.65 -15.53
N VAL A 150 -12.77 -5.60 -15.54
CA VAL A 150 -13.98 -5.49 -14.69
C VAL A 150 -15.14 -5.09 -15.59
N LEU A 151 -16.26 -5.80 -15.43
CA LEU A 151 -17.48 -5.61 -16.21
C LEU A 151 -18.08 -4.22 -15.96
N PRO A 152 -18.72 -3.60 -16.97
CA PRO A 152 -19.35 -2.28 -16.82
C PRO A 152 -20.41 -2.27 -15.71
N GLU A 153 -21.19 -3.34 -15.58
CA GLU A 153 -22.23 -3.46 -14.55
C GLU A 153 -21.61 -3.54 -13.15
N THR A 154 -20.47 -4.24 -13.02
CA THR A 154 -19.70 -4.31 -11.78
C THR A 154 -19.10 -2.94 -11.44
N LYS A 155 -18.53 -2.22 -12.41
CA LYS A 155 -18.03 -0.84 -12.22
C LYS A 155 -19.15 0.10 -11.78
N ALA A 156 -20.32 0.03 -12.40
CA ALA A 156 -21.48 0.83 -12.04
C ALA A 156 -21.91 0.58 -10.58
N ARG A 157 -21.97 -0.69 -10.15
CA ARG A 157 -22.27 -1.06 -8.76
C ARG A 157 -21.22 -0.54 -7.76
N LEU A 158 -19.96 -0.49 -8.16
CA LEU A 158 -18.84 -0.03 -7.34
C LEU A 158 -18.55 1.48 -7.47
N ALA A 159 -19.28 2.21 -8.30
CA ALA A 159 -19.09 3.65 -8.51
C ALA A 159 -19.25 4.49 -7.23
N LYS A 160 -19.99 3.96 -6.23
CA LYS A 160 -20.06 4.56 -4.89
C LYS A 160 -18.74 4.56 -4.11
N TYR A 161 -17.78 3.73 -4.51
CA TYR A 161 -16.46 3.61 -3.88
C TYR A 161 -15.32 4.05 -4.80
N VAL A 162 -15.38 3.67 -6.09
CA VAL A 162 -14.35 3.98 -7.09
C VAL A 162 -15.00 4.67 -8.28
N HIS A 163 -14.83 5.99 -8.37
CA HIS A 163 -15.30 6.76 -9.50
C HIS A 163 -14.55 8.10 -9.62
N ARG A 164 -14.32 8.56 -10.85
CA ARG A 164 -13.62 9.83 -11.13
C ARG A 164 -14.26 11.06 -10.48
N ASN A 165 -15.58 11.08 -10.36
CA ASN A 165 -16.28 12.22 -9.73
C ASN A 165 -15.94 12.31 -8.23
N LEU A 166 -15.81 11.16 -7.54
CA LEU A 166 -15.40 11.13 -6.14
C LEU A 166 -13.96 11.62 -5.96
N VAL A 167 -13.08 11.32 -6.92
CA VAL A 167 -11.71 11.87 -6.95
C VAL A 167 -11.75 13.40 -7.07
N LYS A 168 -12.56 13.92 -8.00
CA LYS A 168 -12.71 15.36 -8.20
C LYS A 168 -13.21 16.07 -6.93
N GLU A 169 -14.27 15.55 -6.32
CA GLU A 169 -14.81 16.07 -5.05
C GLU A 169 -13.75 16.08 -3.93
N GLU A 170 -12.96 15.01 -3.81
CA GLU A 170 -11.91 14.91 -2.79
C GLU A 170 -10.75 15.86 -3.06
N LEU A 171 -10.36 16.07 -4.32
CA LEU A 171 -9.34 17.06 -4.69
C LEU A 171 -9.79 18.48 -4.36
N GLU A 172 -11.01 18.85 -4.75
CA GLU A 172 -11.60 20.17 -4.45
C GLU A 172 -11.68 20.43 -2.94
N ARG A 173 -11.89 19.38 -2.14
CA ARG A 173 -11.94 19.48 -0.68
C ARG A 173 -10.57 19.55 -0.02
N THR A 174 -9.56 18.88 -0.57
CA THR A 174 -8.28 18.64 0.13
C THR A 174 -7.09 19.38 -0.43
N SER A 175 -7.15 19.87 -1.68
CA SER A 175 -6.06 20.63 -2.30
C SER A 175 -6.56 21.96 -2.86
N LYS A 176 -5.81 23.02 -2.56
CA LYS A 176 -6.03 24.36 -3.15
C LYS A 176 -5.26 24.54 -4.46
N THR A 177 -4.25 23.71 -4.69
CA THR A 177 -3.20 23.87 -5.71
C THR A 177 -3.25 22.78 -6.77
N LEU A 178 -3.78 21.60 -6.45
CA LEU A 178 -3.92 20.50 -7.38
C LEU A 178 -5.28 20.58 -8.06
N LYS A 179 -5.27 20.85 -9.37
CA LYS A 179 -6.43 20.71 -10.25
C LYS A 179 -6.21 19.48 -11.13
N ILE A 180 -7.28 18.91 -11.68
CA ILE A 180 -7.16 17.89 -12.72
C ILE A 180 -6.61 18.62 -13.96
N GLU A 181 -5.28 18.53 -14.18
CA GLU A 181 -4.55 19.38 -15.13
C GLU A 181 -4.90 19.10 -16.59
N GLN A 182 -5.47 17.93 -16.87
CA GLN A 182 -6.03 17.59 -18.17
C GLN A 182 -7.27 16.75 -17.90
N GLU A 183 -8.42 17.15 -18.44
CA GLU A 183 -9.43 16.16 -18.81
C GLU A 183 -8.73 15.24 -19.81
N VAL A 184 -8.15 14.16 -19.30
CA VAL A 184 -7.85 13.02 -20.16
C VAL A 184 -9.22 12.60 -20.65
N GLN A 185 -9.53 13.04 -21.87
CA GLN A 185 -10.56 12.44 -22.71
C GLN A 185 -10.49 10.95 -22.41
N PRO A 186 -11.55 10.33 -21.84
CA PRO A 186 -11.50 8.94 -21.46
C PRO A 186 -10.92 8.21 -22.66
N ALA A 187 -9.75 7.55 -22.47
CA ALA A 187 -9.06 6.88 -23.56
C ALA A 187 -10.12 6.20 -24.41
N GLU A 188 -10.19 6.64 -25.67
CA GLU A 188 -11.32 6.43 -26.57
C GLU A 188 -11.85 5.00 -26.42
N THR A 189 -13.17 4.87 -26.27
CA THR A 189 -13.93 3.62 -26.06
C THR A 189 -13.58 2.89 -24.76
N GLN A 190 -14.50 2.74 -23.79
CA GLN A 190 -15.48 1.64 -23.82
C GLN A 190 -15.11 0.48 -24.76
N THR A 191 -13.86 0.03 -24.76
CA THR A 191 -13.58 -1.31 -25.25
C THR A 191 -14.38 -2.26 -24.36
N ALA A 192 -15.32 -2.97 -24.96
CA ALA A 192 -16.17 -3.92 -24.26
C ALA A 192 -15.32 -4.75 -23.30
N ALA A 193 -15.75 -4.84 -22.04
CA ALA A 193 -15.03 -5.63 -21.05
C ALA A 193 -14.83 -7.04 -21.60
N ASN A 194 -13.64 -7.60 -21.41
CA ASN A 194 -13.39 -8.98 -21.76
C ASN A 194 -14.02 -9.84 -20.66
N ARG A 195 -15.16 -10.46 -20.97
CA ARG A 195 -15.91 -11.28 -19.99
C ARG A 195 -15.10 -12.45 -19.45
N SER A 196 -14.25 -13.07 -20.28
CA SER A 196 -13.39 -14.18 -19.85
C SER A 196 -12.30 -13.69 -18.90
N LEU A 197 -11.68 -12.54 -19.20
CA LEU A 197 -10.71 -11.92 -18.30
C LEU A 197 -11.37 -11.47 -16.99
N ALA A 198 -12.56 -10.86 -17.06
CA ALA A 198 -13.30 -10.43 -15.88
C ALA A 198 -13.69 -11.61 -14.98
N ALA A 199 -14.06 -12.76 -15.55
CA ALA A 199 -14.35 -13.97 -14.79
C ALA A 199 -13.14 -14.48 -13.98
N LEU A 200 -11.92 -14.22 -14.44
CA LEU A 200 -10.68 -14.54 -13.73
C LEU A 200 -10.26 -13.44 -12.75
N ALA A 201 -10.36 -12.17 -13.17
CA ALA A 201 -9.84 -11.03 -12.43
C ALA A 201 -10.76 -10.56 -11.31
N GLU A 202 -12.08 -10.46 -11.55
CA GLU A 202 -13.03 -9.90 -10.56
C GLU A 202 -13.01 -10.62 -9.20
N PRO A 203 -12.99 -11.97 -9.13
CA PRO A 203 -12.94 -12.68 -7.84
C PRO A 203 -11.71 -12.32 -6.99
N ILE A 204 -10.60 -11.95 -7.62
CA ILE A 204 -9.35 -11.60 -6.93
C ILE A 204 -9.29 -10.09 -6.71
N PHE A 205 -9.38 -9.30 -7.78
CA PHE A 205 -9.19 -7.86 -7.75
C PHE A 205 -10.24 -7.14 -6.91
N LEU A 206 -11.47 -7.67 -6.82
CA LEU A 206 -12.54 -7.04 -6.05
C LEU A 206 -12.58 -7.52 -4.59
N HIS A 207 -11.75 -8.50 -4.23
CA HIS A 207 -11.69 -9.00 -2.86
C HIS A 207 -11.10 -7.92 -1.93
N PRO A 208 -11.68 -7.64 -0.75
CA PRO A 208 -11.17 -6.63 0.17
C PRO A 208 -9.74 -6.86 0.67
N LEU A 209 -9.26 -8.11 0.66
CA LEU A 209 -7.86 -8.42 1.00
C LEU A 209 -6.88 -8.26 -0.18
N PHE A 210 -7.37 -7.87 -1.35
CA PHE A 210 -6.56 -7.45 -2.51
C PHE A 210 -6.74 -5.96 -2.79
N SER A 211 -7.99 -5.49 -2.74
CA SER A 211 -8.40 -4.08 -2.84
C SER A 211 -9.04 -3.59 -1.53
N PRO A 212 -8.26 -3.21 -0.50
CA PRO A 212 -8.77 -2.75 0.79
C PRO A 212 -9.77 -1.60 0.73
N LEU A 213 -9.73 -0.79 -0.34
CA LEU A 213 -10.70 0.28 -0.57
C LEU A 213 -12.15 -0.22 -0.64
N LEU A 214 -12.34 -1.47 -1.08
CA LEU A 214 -13.65 -2.12 -1.21
C LEU A 214 -14.13 -2.80 0.08
N ALA A 215 -13.34 -2.77 1.16
CA ALA A 215 -13.77 -3.35 2.43
C ALA A 215 -15.06 -2.70 2.93
N GLU A 216 -15.95 -3.50 3.51
CA GLU A 216 -17.22 -3.03 4.08
C GLU A 216 -17.01 -1.96 5.15
N GLU A 217 -17.97 -1.05 5.29
CA GLU A 217 -17.86 0.08 6.22
C GLU A 217 -17.64 -0.38 7.68
N SER A 218 -18.32 -1.45 8.10
CA SER A 218 -18.14 -2.05 9.44
C SER A 218 -16.72 -2.59 9.68
N SER A 219 -16.03 -3.02 8.63
CA SER A 219 -14.62 -3.41 8.72
C SER A 219 -13.70 -2.20 8.72
N LEU A 220 -14.03 -1.15 7.94
CA LEU A 220 -13.28 0.10 7.96
C LEU A 220 -13.35 0.80 9.31
N GLN A 221 -14.54 0.86 9.95
CA GLN A 221 -14.75 1.46 11.28
C GLN A 221 -13.85 0.86 12.38
N ARG A 222 -13.38 -0.37 12.18
CA ARG A 222 -12.50 -1.09 13.12
C ARG A 222 -11.00 -0.91 12.83
N LEU A 223 -10.65 -0.18 11.77
CA LEU A 223 -9.25 0.12 11.45
C LEU A 223 -8.61 1.05 12.50
N PRO A 224 -7.30 0.93 12.74
CA PRO A 224 -6.61 1.81 13.67
C PRO A 224 -6.52 3.24 13.12
N ARG A 225 -6.07 4.17 13.95
CA ARG A 225 -5.72 5.53 13.52
C ARG A 225 -4.81 5.45 12.30
N THR A 226 -5.16 6.15 11.23
CA THR A 226 -4.54 5.92 9.92
C THR A 226 -3.85 7.18 9.41
N MET A 227 -2.62 7.06 8.93
CA MET A 227 -1.98 8.07 8.09
C MET A 227 -1.91 7.56 6.65
N VAL A 228 -2.37 8.37 5.70
CA VAL A 228 -2.24 8.11 4.27
C VAL A 228 -1.32 9.18 3.68
N VAL A 229 -0.21 8.76 3.08
CA VAL A 229 0.71 9.65 2.36
C VAL A 229 0.54 9.37 0.88
N SER A 230 0.27 10.39 0.08
CA SER A 230 0.17 10.28 -1.38
C SER A 230 1.12 11.27 -2.05
N ALA A 231 1.40 11.07 -3.33
CA ALA A 231 2.24 11.95 -4.13
C ALA A 231 1.42 12.53 -5.30
N ARG A 232 1.69 13.80 -5.68
CA ARG A 232 0.97 14.49 -6.77
C ARG A 232 1.10 13.75 -8.08
N TYR A 233 2.32 13.35 -8.41
CA TYR A 233 2.69 12.63 -9.63
C TYR A 233 2.77 11.14 -9.31
N ASP A 234 1.66 10.54 -8.87
CA ASP A 234 1.56 9.11 -8.60
C ASP A 234 0.28 8.48 -9.18
N ILE A 235 0.40 7.34 -9.89
CA ILE A 235 -0.70 6.63 -10.53
C ILE A 235 -1.67 6.03 -9.51
N VAL A 236 -1.20 5.80 -8.28
CA VAL A 236 -2.05 5.36 -7.14
C VAL A 236 -2.44 6.52 -6.22
N ARG A 237 -2.25 7.78 -6.64
CA ARG A 237 -2.71 8.95 -5.86
C ARG A 237 -4.20 8.88 -5.59
N ASP A 238 -4.99 8.53 -6.61
CA ASP A 238 -6.44 8.56 -6.47
C ASP A 238 -6.98 7.42 -5.60
N ASP A 239 -6.29 6.27 -5.54
CA ASP A 239 -6.54 5.22 -4.54
C ASP A 239 -6.49 5.81 -3.12
N SER A 240 -5.49 6.65 -2.85
CA SER A 240 -5.31 7.31 -1.55
C SER A 240 -6.44 8.28 -1.23
N LEU A 241 -6.86 9.10 -2.20
CA LEU A 241 -7.96 10.06 -2.02
C LEU A 241 -9.28 9.36 -1.71
N LEU A 242 -9.60 8.34 -2.51
CA LEU A 242 -10.82 7.55 -2.34
C LEU A 242 -10.80 6.76 -1.02
N PHE A 243 -9.66 6.20 -0.62
CA PHE A 243 -9.57 5.50 0.66
C PHE A 243 -9.68 6.45 1.85
N VAL A 244 -9.05 7.63 1.81
CA VAL A 244 -9.22 8.67 2.83
C VAL A 244 -10.70 9.08 2.96
N ARG A 245 -11.41 9.21 1.83
CA ARG A 245 -12.87 9.47 1.84
C ARG A 245 -13.63 8.35 2.56
N ARG A 246 -13.35 7.09 2.22
CA ARG A 246 -13.96 5.90 2.86
C ARG A 246 -13.69 5.87 4.37
N LEU A 247 -12.45 6.13 4.79
CA LEU A 247 -12.05 6.18 6.20
C LEU A 247 -12.77 7.30 6.96
N ARG A 248 -12.90 8.49 6.37
CA ARG A 248 -13.65 9.61 6.97
C ARG A 248 -15.13 9.28 7.13
N ALA A 249 -15.76 8.69 6.11
CA ALA A 249 -17.15 8.24 6.19
C ALA A 249 -17.34 7.20 7.30
N ALA A 250 -16.40 6.25 7.42
CA ALA A 250 -16.35 5.25 8.48
C ALA A 250 -15.88 5.80 9.85
N ARG A 251 -15.73 7.13 10.01
CA ARG A 251 -15.29 7.79 11.25
C ARG A 251 -13.95 7.29 11.80
N VAL A 252 -13.08 6.76 10.95
CA VAL A 252 -11.71 6.40 11.33
C VAL A 252 -10.88 7.67 11.46
N PRO A 253 -10.13 7.87 12.57
CA PRO A 253 -9.21 9.00 12.69
C PRO A 253 -8.12 8.92 11.60
N VAL A 254 -8.21 9.80 10.60
CA VAL A 254 -7.31 9.78 9.44
C VAL A 254 -6.57 11.09 9.23
N THR A 255 -5.25 10.99 9.10
CA THR A 255 -4.35 12.08 8.65
C THR A 255 -3.97 11.82 7.20
N SER A 256 -4.20 12.79 6.31
CA SER A 256 -3.80 12.69 4.90
C SER A 256 -2.69 13.69 4.60
N LEU A 257 -1.63 13.24 3.92
CA LEU A 257 -0.50 14.06 3.50
C LEU A 257 -0.27 13.87 2.00
N LEU A 258 -0.55 14.90 1.21
CA LEU A 258 -0.20 14.97 -0.20
C LEU A 258 1.19 15.60 -0.36
N LEU A 259 2.10 14.92 -1.04
CA LEU A 259 3.42 15.41 -1.41
C LEU A 259 3.34 16.06 -2.80
N GLU A 260 3.30 17.38 -2.83
CA GLU A 260 3.03 18.18 -4.04
C GLU A 260 4.12 18.08 -5.11
N THR A 261 5.37 17.82 -4.73
CA THR A 261 6.53 17.77 -5.65
C THR A 261 7.16 16.38 -5.70
N ALA A 262 6.43 15.35 -5.28
CA ALA A 262 6.90 13.97 -5.29
C ALA A 262 6.20 13.12 -6.36
N HIS A 263 6.84 12.01 -6.69
CA HIS A 263 6.29 10.89 -7.45
C HIS A 263 6.37 9.60 -6.61
N HIS A 264 5.92 8.48 -7.18
CA HIS A 264 5.85 7.20 -6.47
C HIS A 264 7.21 6.85 -5.81
N ILE A 265 8.27 6.63 -6.60
CA ILE A 265 9.57 6.20 -6.03
C ILE A 265 10.32 7.28 -5.21
N SER A 266 9.76 8.48 -4.98
CA SER A 266 10.42 9.53 -4.20
C SER A 266 10.67 9.16 -2.73
N LEU A 267 9.97 8.14 -2.20
CA LEU A 267 10.18 7.64 -0.83
C LEU A 267 10.95 6.30 -0.77
N THR A 268 11.48 5.77 -1.88
CA THR A 268 12.16 4.45 -1.87
C THR A 268 13.67 4.52 -1.87
N PHE A 269 14.28 5.65 -2.21
CA PHE A 269 15.73 5.73 -2.34
C PHE A 269 16.42 5.90 -0.98
N PHE A 270 17.15 4.87 -0.58
CA PHE A 270 18.19 4.95 0.44
C PHE A 270 19.45 5.56 -0.19
N THR A 271 19.46 6.88 -0.39
CA THR A 271 20.69 7.57 -0.83
C THR A 271 21.62 7.79 0.36
N PRO A 272 22.96 7.71 0.18
CA PRO A 272 23.93 8.14 1.19
C PRO A 272 23.88 9.65 1.45
N GLU A 273 23.39 10.40 0.45
CA GLU A 273 23.10 11.82 0.56
C GLU A 273 21.73 12.06 1.19
N PRO A 274 21.49 13.26 1.77
CA PRO A 274 20.22 13.57 2.38
C PRO A 274 19.13 13.38 1.31
N GLY A 275 18.22 12.43 1.51
CA GLY A 275 17.09 12.21 0.60
C GLY A 275 16.35 13.52 0.32
N SER A 276 15.57 13.60 -0.76
CA SER A 276 14.90 14.86 -1.13
C SER A 276 14.24 15.55 0.07
N GLU A 277 14.24 16.89 0.13
CA GLU A 277 13.62 17.63 1.24
C GLU A 277 12.16 17.20 1.48
N VAL A 278 11.47 16.84 0.40
CA VAL A 278 10.11 16.28 0.43
C VAL A 278 10.05 14.94 1.16
N ALA A 279 11.00 14.03 0.89
CA ALA A 279 11.08 12.74 1.56
C ALA A 279 11.42 12.89 3.05
N LYS A 280 12.38 13.76 3.39
CA LYS A 280 12.73 14.05 4.80
C LYS A 280 11.52 14.58 5.57
N GLU A 281 10.84 15.57 5.01
CA GLU A 281 9.66 16.17 5.62
C GLU A 281 8.51 15.16 5.75
N ALA A 282 8.30 14.30 4.73
CA ALA A 282 7.33 13.22 4.79
C ALA A 282 7.63 12.25 5.94
N TYR A 283 8.87 11.76 6.05
CA TYR A 283 9.26 10.86 7.13
C TYR A 283 9.18 11.51 8.50
N ARG A 284 9.56 12.78 8.64
CA ARG A 284 9.39 13.53 9.88
C ARG A 284 7.93 13.53 10.34
N LYS A 285 7.00 13.89 9.44
CA LYS A 285 5.55 13.87 9.73
C LYS A 285 5.04 12.45 10.06
N VAL A 286 5.53 11.43 9.36
CA VAL A 286 5.20 10.03 9.63
C VAL A 286 5.66 9.61 11.03
N PHE A 287 6.91 9.91 11.40
CA PHE A 287 7.44 9.58 12.71
C PHE A 287 6.73 10.35 13.83
N ASP A 288 6.39 11.62 13.61
CA ASP A 288 5.61 12.41 14.57
C ASP A 288 4.21 11.83 14.75
N PHE A 289 3.55 11.42 13.67
CA PHE A 289 2.27 10.71 13.74
C PHE A 289 2.38 9.39 14.52
N MET A 290 3.40 8.58 14.25
CA MET A 290 3.64 7.31 14.96
C MET A 290 3.88 7.55 16.45
N LYS A 291 4.74 8.51 16.80
CA LYS A 291 5.02 8.92 18.18
C LYS A 291 3.76 9.36 18.92
N GLN A 292 2.89 10.12 18.28
CA GLN A 292 1.61 10.54 18.87
C GLN A 292 0.69 9.34 19.10
N ALA A 293 0.55 8.45 18.11
CA ALA A 293 -0.38 7.33 18.19
C ALA A 293 -0.04 6.29 19.28
N VAL A 294 1.25 6.10 19.59
CA VAL A 294 1.67 5.18 20.65
C VAL A 294 1.63 5.79 22.06
N ASN A 295 1.45 7.11 22.17
CA ASN A 295 1.46 7.83 23.45
C ASN A 295 0.10 8.44 23.83
N SER A 296 -0.82 8.62 22.88
CA SER A 296 -2.26 8.83 23.15
C SER A 296 -2.91 7.55 23.64
#